data_AF-A0A0D8J4K3-F1
#
_entry.id   AF-A0A0D8J4K3-F1
#
_cell.length_a   1.000
_cell.length_b   1.000
_cell.length_c   1.000
_cell.angle_alpha   90.00
_cell.angle_beta   90.00
_cell.angle_gamma   90.00
#
_symmetry.space_group_name_H-M   'P 1'
#
loop_
_entity.id
_entity.type
_entity.pdbx_description
1 polymer ?
#
loop_
_entity_poly.entity_id
_entity_poly.type
_entity_poly.pdbx_seq_one_letter_code
_entity_poly.pdbx_strand_id
1 'polypeptide(L)'
;MQIHESSEDYLESILMLKERKGFVRSIDIANELDYTKASVSIAMKKLRENGYIEVDAEGFITLTPAGHKIAARIYGRHKLLTEFFVRLGVSQETAAADACKVEHDLSEETFEKLLLHAQKNSEDPGTR
;
A
#
# COMPACT_ATOMS: atom_id res chain seq x y z
N MET A 1 2.77 -12.30 -15.85
CA MET A 1 2.95 -12.96 -14.54
C MET A 1 1.86 -12.43 -13.62
N GLN A 2 1.07 -13.29 -12.97
CA GLN A 2 0.12 -12.83 -11.96
C GLN A 2 0.88 -12.49 -10.69
N ILE A 3 0.75 -11.26 -10.21
CA ILE A 3 1.20 -10.87 -8.88
C ILE A 3 0.06 -11.26 -7.93
N HIS A 4 0.41 -11.96 -6.85
CA HIS A 4 -0.54 -12.27 -5.78
C HIS A 4 -0.63 -11.10 -4.81
N GLU A 5 -1.79 -10.92 -4.19
CA GLU A 5 -2.07 -9.93 -3.13
C GLU A 5 -0.91 -9.77 -2.14
N SER A 6 -0.43 -10.87 -1.55
CA SER A 6 0.74 -10.84 -0.65
C SER A 6 1.99 -10.12 -1.20
N SER A 7 2.24 -10.17 -2.52
CA SER A 7 3.35 -9.45 -3.14
C SER A 7 3.07 -7.97 -3.31
N GLU A 8 1.81 -7.60 -3.50
CA GLU A 8 1.36 -6.21 -3.50
C GLU A 8 1.55 -5.58 -2.10
N ASP A 9 1.14 -6.28 -1.03
CA ASP A 9 1.32 -5.82 0.37
C ASP A 9 2.78 -5.48 0.68
N TYR A 10 3.71 -6.34 0.24
CA TYR A 10 5.14 -6.09 0.41
C TYR A 10 5.61 -4.85 -0.34
N LEU A 11 5.19 -4.67 -1.60
CA LEU A 11 5.59 -3.54 -2.43
C LEU A 11 5.01 -2.23 -1.90
N GLU A 12 3.74 -2.26 -1.47
CA GLU A 12 3.09 -1.16 -0.79
C GLU A 12 3.82 -0.78 0.50
N SER A 13 4.10 -1.77 1.36
CA SER A 13 4.83 -1.55 2.62
C SER A 13 6.20 -0.91 2.39
N ILE A 14 6.93 -1.33 1.35
CA ILE A 14 8.21 -0.70 0.99
C ILE A 14 8.00 0.77 0.62
N LEU A 15 6.96 1.11 -0.17
CA LEU A 15 6.68 2.49 -0.52
C LEU A 15 6.28 3.33 0.71
N MET A 16 5.38 2.82 1.55
CA MET A 16 4.94 3.45 2.79
C MET A 16 6.12 3.73 3.73
N LEU A 17 6.96 2.72 3.98
CA LEU A 17 8.13 2.85 4.83
C LEU A 17 9.14 3.83 4.24
N LYS A 18 9.32 3.83 2.91
CA LYS A 18 10.19 4.79 2.23
C LYS A 18 9.71 6.22 2.41
N GLU A 19 8.41 6.49 2.27
CA GLU A 19 7.82 7.82 2.52
C GLU A 19 7.97 8.25 3.98
N ARG A 20 7.75 7.34 4.95
CA ARG A 20 7.81 7.67 6.39
C ARG A 20 9.23 7.80 6.94
N LYS A 21 10.16 6.94 6.52
CA LYS A 21 11.50 6.78 7.13
C LYS A 21 12.65 7.17 6.21
N GLY A 22 12.42 7.32 4.90
CA GLY A 22 13.45 7.62 3.91
C GLY A 22 14.30 6.42 3.47
N PHE A 23 14.36 5.33 4.24
CA PHE A 23 15.03 4.07 3.86
C PHE A 23 14.26 2.87 4.41
N VAL A 24 14.44 1.71 3.78
CA VAL A 24 13.70 0.48 4.10
C VAL A 24 14.66 -0.70 4.19
N ARG A 25 14.52 -1.51 5.24
CA ARG A 25 15.19 -2.81 5.37
C ARG A 25 14.17 -3.91 5.62
N SER A 26 14.56 -5.17 5.45
CA SER A 26 13.67 -6.32 5.66
C SER A 26 13.08 -6.36 7.08
N ILE A 27 13.78 -5.84 8.08
CA ILE A 27 13.28 -5.77 9.46
C ILE A 27 12.13 -4.77 9.60
N ASP A 28 12.15 -3.67 8.85
CA ASP A 28 11.07 -2.69 8.86
C ASP A 28 9.80 -3.28 8.27
N ILE A 29 9.93 -4.01 7.16
CA ILE A 29 8.82 -4.70 6.49
C ILE A 29 8.23 -5.79 7.39
N ALA A 30 9.08 -6.57 8.06
CA ALA A 30 8.63 -7.59 9.00
C ALA A 30 7.80 -6.99 10.14
N ASN A 31 8.23 -5.86 10.69
CA ASN A 31 7.50 -5.18 11.75
C ASN A 31 6.21 -4.52 11.25
N GLU A 32 6.22 -3.93 10.05
CA GLU A 32 5.05 -3.27 9.47
C GLU A 32 3.91 -4.25 9.19
N LEU A 33 4.24 -5.41 8.61
CA LEU A 33 3.27 -6.44 8.22
C LEU A 33 2.98 -7.47 9.33
N ASP A 34 3.62 -7.35 10.49
CA ASP A 34 3.61 -8.35 11.56
C ASP A 34 3.98 -9.78 11.08
N TYR A 35 5.00 -9.85 10.21
CA TYR A 35 5.48 -11.07 9.59
C TYR A 35 6.83 -11.52 10.13
N THR A 36 7.12 -12.81 10.06
CA THR A 36 8.42 -13.35 10.49
C THR A 36 9.56 -12.88 9.58
N LYS A 37 10.77 -12.72 10.13
CA LYS A 37 11.96 -12.40 9.32
C LYS A 37 12.20 -13.42 8.21
N ALA A 38 11.90 -14.69 8.46
CA ALA A 38 12.07 -15.77 7.50
C ALA A 38 11.12 -15.63 6.30
N SER A 39 9.83 -15.35 6.55
CA SER A 39 8.85 -15.13 5.48
C SER A 39 9.19 -13.90 4.64
N VAL A 40 9.56 -12.79 5.28
CA VAL A 40 9.99 -11.58 4.56
C VAL A 40 11.25 -11.85 3.73
N SER A 41 12.24 -12.57 4.26
CA SER A 41 13.45 -12.90 3.48
C SER A 41 13.14 -13.70 2.21
N ILE A 42 12.19 -14.64 2.27
CA ILE A 42 11.76 -15.43 1.11
C ILE A 42 11.03 -14.53 0.11
N ALA A 43 10.13 -13.65 0.59
CA ALA A 43 9.41 -12.72 -0.26
C ALA A 43 10.34 -11.72 -0.97
N MET A 44 11.29 -11.12 -0.24
CA MET A 44 12.26 -10.18 -0.81
C MET A 44 13.13 -10.86 -1.88
N LYS A 45 13.55 -12.11 -1.65
CA LYS A 45 14.27 -12.88 -2.67
C LYS A 45 13.43 -13.02 -3.94
N LYS A 46 12.16 -13.42 -3.82
CA LYS A 46 11.25 -13.57 -4.97
C LYS A 46 11.00 -12.23 -5.68
N LEU A 47 10.71 -11.16 -4.95
CA LEU A 47 10.47 -9.84 -5.56
C LEU A 47 11.70 -9.33 -6.32
N ARG A 48 12.90 -9.58 -5.80
CA ARG A 48 14.16 -9.24 -6.45
C ARG A 48 14.39 -10.07 -7.72
N GLU A 49 14.21 -11.39 -7.64
CA GLU A 49 14.34 -12.30 -8.79
C GLU A 49 13.34 -11.96 -9.92
N ASN A 50 12.19 -11.39 -9.56
CA ASN A 50 11.18 -10.92 -10.51
C ASN A 50 11.35 -9.45 -10.93
N GLY A 51 12.41 -8.77 -10.48
CA GLY A 51 12.75 -7.42 -10.92
C GLY A 51 11.86 -6.30 -10.36
N TYR A 52 11.18 -6.52 -9.23
CA TYR A 52 10.34 -5.49 -8.58
C TYR A 52 11.09 -4.68 -7.52
N ILE A 53 12.16 -5.24 -6.95
CA ILE A 53 12.99 -4.57 -5.95
C ILE A 53 14.47 -4.78 -6.23
N GLU A 54 15.28 -3.89 -5.71
CA GLU A 54 16.73 -4.04 -5.56
C GLU A 54 17.10 -4.03 -4.07
N VAL A 55 18.19 -4.72 -3.75
CA VAL A 55 18.77 -4.73 -2.40
C VAL A 55 20.26 -4.47 -2.54
N ASP A 56 20.74 -3.39 -1.93
CA ASP A 56 22.16 -3.03 -1.99
C ASP A 56 23.02 -3.83 -0.99
N ALA A 57 24.34 -3.56 -0.98
CA ALA A 57 25.29 -4.23 -0.11
C ALA A 57 25.06 -3.94 1.39
N GLU A 58 24.39 -2.83 1.73
CA GLU A 58 24.04 -2.45 3.09
C GLU A 58 22.67 -2.99 3.53
N GLY A 59 21.96 -3.66 2.61
CA GLY A 59 20.66 -4.26 2.85
C GLY A 59 19.49 -3.27 2.72
N PHE A 60 19.69 -2.11 2.10
CA PHE A 60 18.59 -1.19 1.79
C PHE A 60 17.81 -1.69 0.60
N ILE A 61 16.49 -1.59 0.71
CA ILE A 61 15.53 -2.06 -0.27
C ILE A 61 14.98 -0.86 -1.03
N THR A 62 15.02 -0.93 -2.37
CA THR A 62 14.45 0.06 -3.27
C THR A 62 13.50 -0.58 -4.26
N LEU A 63 12.39 0.09 -4.57
CA LEU A 63 11.49 -0.33 -5.63
C LEU A 63 12.12 -0.03 -6.99
N THR A 64 12.09 -0.99 -7.90
CA THR A 64 12.37 -0.71 -9.32
C THR A 64 11.20 0.06 -9.93
N PRO A 65 11.32 0.61 -11.14
CA PRO A 65 10.18 1.23 -11.82
C PRO A 65 8.96 0.32 -11.94
N ALA A 66 9.18 -0.99 -12.15
CA ALA A 66 8.11 -1.98 -12.22
C ALA A 66 7.45 -2.20 -10.86
N GLY A 67 8.24 -2.35 -9.78
CA GLY A 67 7.71 -2.49 -8.43
C GLY A 67 6.98 -1.24 -7.96
N HIS A 68 7.53 -0.07 -8.25
CA HIS A 68 6.94 1.22 -7.88
C HIS A 68 5.58 1.43 -8.54
N LYS A 69 5.40 1.06 -9.82
CA LYS A 69 4.10 1.15 -10.50
C LYS A 69 2.99 0.39 -9.76
N ILE A 70 3.33 -0.76 -9.19
CA ILE A 70 2.38 -1.65 -8.51
C ILE A 70 2.14 -1.14 -7.09
N ALA A 71 3.21 -0.83 -6.36
CA ALA A 71 3.14 -0.21 -5.04
C ALA A 71 2.28 1.07 -5.06
N ALA A 72 2.53 1.97 -6.03
CA ALA A 72 1.80 3.24 -6.13
C ALA A 72 0.33 3.04 -6.48
N ARG A 73 -0.01 2.02 -7.28
CA ARG A 73 -1.42 1.70 -7.59
C ARG A 73 -2.17 1.29 -6.33
N ILE A 74 -1.60 0.36 -5.56
CA ILE A 74 -2.24 -0.17 -4.35
C ILE A 74 -2.25 0.92 -3.28
N TYR A 75 -1.11 1.53 -2.99
CA TYR A 75 -1.05 2.60 -1.99
C TYR A 75 -1.94 3.81 -2.33
N GLY A 76 -2.18 4.07 -3.61
CA GLY A 76 -3.17 5.05 -4.05
C GLY A 76 -4.59 4.67 -3.64
N ARG A 77 -4.97 3.39 -3.78
CA ARG A 77 -6.25 2.86 -3.30
C ARG A 77 -6.34 2.94 -1.78
N HIS A 78 -5.30 2.53 -1.06
CA HIS A 78 -5.20 2.69 0.39
C HIS A 78 -5.51 4.12 0.84
N LYS A 79 -4.79 5.11 0.29
CA LYS A 79 -4.94 6.53 0.65
C LYS A 79 -6.36 7.02 0.39
N LEU A 80 -6.91 6.71 -0.79
CA LEU A 80 -8.25 7.15 -1.18
C LEU A 80 -9.36 6.52 -0.30
N LEU A 81 -9.23 5.22 0.00
CA LEU A 81 -10.16 4.53 0.90
C LEU A 81 -10.04 5.07 2.33
N THR A 82 -8.82 5.29 2.81
CA THR A 82 -8.57 5.89 4.12
C THR A 82 -9.25 7.25 4.25
N GLU A 83 -9.01 8.15 3.29
CA GLU A 83 -9.65 9.47 3.27
C GLU A 83 -11.18 9.37 3.19
N PHE A 84 -11.69 8.42 2.40
CA PHE A 84 -13.11 8.18 2.28
C PHE A 84 -13.73 7.74 3.61
N PHE A 85 -13.14 6.77 4.30
CA PHE A 85 -13.62 6.29 5.59
C PHE A 85 -13.52 7.37 6.68
N VAL A 86 -12.46 8.18 6.68
CA VAL A 86 -12.34 9.34 7.56
C VAL A 86 -13.48 10.34 7.32
N ARG A 87 -13.83 10.62 6.07
CA ARG A 87 -14.98 11.49 5.74
C ARG A 87 -16.33 10.91 6.20
N LEU A 88 -16.45 9.59 6.33
CA LEU A 88 -17.62 8.93 6.93
C LEU A 88 -17.64 9.04 8.47
N GLY A 89 -16.61 9.62 9.09
CA GLY A 89 -16.49 9.78 10.53
C GLY A 89 -15.72 8.67 11.24
N VAL A 90 -15.04 7.78 10.50
CA VAL A 90 -14.14 6.77 11.07
C VAL A 90 -12.85 7.43 11.54
N SER A 91 -12.26 6.95 12.64
CA SER A 91 -10.96 7.45 13.10
C SER A 91 -9.87 7.19 12.06
N GLN A 92 -8.85 8.04 12.00
CA GLN A 92 -7.74 7.90 11.04
C GLN A 92 -7.06 6.51 11.12
N GLU A 93 -6.87 5.98 12.33
CA GLU A 93 -6.23 4.68 12.55
C GLU A 93 -7.10 3.53 12.05
N THR A 94 -8.39 3.52 12.42
CA THR A 94 -9.32 2.49 11.96
C THR A 94 -9.52 2.57 10.44
N ALA A 95 -9.63 3.77 9.89
CA ALA A 95 -9.77 3.99 8.45
C ALA A 95 -8.58 3.42 7.65
N ALA A 96 -7.34 3.65 8.10
CA ALA A 96 -6.16 3.10 7.44
C ALA A 96 -6.09 1.57 7.55
N ALA A 97 -6.38 1.02 8.74
CA ALA A 97 -6.38 -0.43 8.97
C ALA A 97 -7.47 -1.15 8.15
N ASP A 98 -8.63 -0.54 7.97
CA ASP A 98 -9.71 -1.09 7.16
C ASP A 98 -9.44 -0.91 5.66
N ALA A 99 -8.87 0.23 5.24
CA ALA A 99 -8.46 0.47 3.86
C ALA A 99 -7.45 -0.59 3.37
N CYS A 100 -6.50 -0.97 4.22
CA CYS A 100 -5.50 -2.01 3.94
C CYS A 100 -6.13 -3.36 3.57
N LYS A 101 -7.25 -3.72 4.21
CA LYS A 101 -7.97 -4.97 3.91
C LYS A 101 -8.80 -4.84 2.64
N VAL A 102 -9.50 -3.71 2.51
CA VAL A 102 -10.50 -3.49 1.47
C VAL A 102 -9.87 -3.24 0.11
N GLU A 103 -8.66 -2.69 0.06
CA GLU A 103 -8.06 -2.24 -1.20
C GLU A 103 -7.80 -3.35 -2.23
N HIS A 104 -7.57 -4.59 -1.77
CA HIS A 104 -7.37 -5.75 -2.64
C HIS A 104 -8.70 -6.44 -3.03
N ASP A 105 -9.76 -6.26 -2.23
CA ASP A 105 -11.03 -6.95 -2.40
C ASP A 105 -12.02 -6.23 -3.33
N LEU A 106 -11.88 -4.91 -3.50
CA LEU A 106 -12.80 -4.15 -4.35
C LEU A 106 -12.50 -4.32 -5.83
N SER A 107 -13.54 -4.64 -6.61
CA SER A 107 -13.50 -4.53 -8.07
C SER A 107 -13.10 -3.12 -8.51
N GLU A 108 -12.48 -3.01 -9.70
CA GLU A 108 -12.16 -1.71 -10.28
C GLU A 108 -13.41 -0.82 -10.38
N GLU A 109 -14.54 -1.37 -10.82
CA GLU A 109 -15.82 -0.64 -10.90
C GLU A 109 -16.26 -0.07 -9.54
N THR A 110 -16.23 -0.88 -8.47
CA THR A 110 -16.66 -0.42 -7.14
C THR A 110 -15.75 0.69 -6.63
N PHE A 111 -14.43 0.51 -6.80
CA PHE A 111 -13.45 1.50 -6.40
C PHE A 111 -13.63 2.83 -7.14
N GLU A 112 -13.83 2.79 -8.47
CA GLU A 112 -14.08 3.98 -9.28
C GLU A 112 -15.35 4.72 -8.84
N LYS A 113 -16.44 3.99 -8.57
CA LYS A 113 -17.69 4.60 -8.10
C LYS A 113 -17.53 5.22 -6.71
N LEU A 114 -16.79 4.59 -5.80
CA LEU A 114 -16.46 5.15 -4.50
C LEU A 114 -15.65 6.44 -4.63
N LEU A 115 -14.63 6.44 -5.50
CA LEU A 115 -13.81 7.62 -5.76
C LEU A 115 -14.65 8.79 -6.30
N LEU A 116 -15.48 8.54 -7.30
CA LEU A 116 -16.37 9.57 -7.86
C LEU A 116 -17.36 10.11 -6.83
N HIS A 117 -17.88 9.25 -5.97
CA HIS A 117 -18.78 9.67 -4.88
C HIS A 117 -18.04 10.52 -3.84
N ALA A 118 -16.82 10.11 -3.48
CA ALA A 118 -15.97 10.84 -2.55
C ALA A 118 -15.62 12.24 -3.04
N GLN A 119 -15.36 12.40 -4.35
CA GLN A 119 -15.07 13.70 -4.98
C GLN A 119 -16.31 14.61 -5.02
N LYS A 120 -17.47 14.08 -5.42
CA LYS A 120 -18.72 14.88 -5.48
C LYS A 120 -19.11 15.46 -4.13
N ASN A 121 -18.91 14.70 -3.05
CA ASN A 121 -19.26 15.16 -1.71
C ASN A 121 -18.16 16.02 -1.07
N SER A 122 -17.01 16.22 -1.73
CA SER A 122 -15.98 17.16 -1.28
C SER A 122 -16.22 18.60 -1.74
N GLU A 123 -17.14 18.80 -2.71
CA GLU A 123 -17.53 20.11 -3.23
C GLU A 123 -18.73 20.75 -2.51
N ASP A 124 -19.32 20.10 -1.50
CA ASP A 124 -20.37 20.68 -0.66
C ASP A 124 -19.85 20.99 0.76
N PRO A 125 -19.15 22.13 0.95
CA PRO A 125 -18.96 22.68 2.27
C PRO A 125 -20.33 23.24 2.67
N GLY A 126 -21.14 22.39 3.30
CA GLY A 126 -22.55 22.64 3.59
C GLY A 126 -22.89 24.12 3.74
N THR A 127 -23.79 24.58 2.87
CA THR A 127 -24.59 25.76 3.15
C THR A 127 -25.37 25.46 4.44
N ARG A 128 -24.83 25.92 5.57
CA ARG A 128 -25.56 26.07 6.82
C ARG A 128 -26.46 27.30 6.75
#